data_AF-A0A7S6M7V4-F1
#
_entry.id   AF-A0A7S6M7V4-F1
#
_cell.length_a   1.000
_cell.length_b   1.000
_cell.length_c   1.000
_cell.angle_alpha   90.00
_cell.angle_beta   90.00
_cell.angle_gamma   90.00
#
_symmetry.space_group_name_H-M   'P 1'
#
loop_
_entity.id
_entity.type
_entity.pdbx_description
1 polymer ?
#
loop_
_entity_poly.entity_id
_entity_poly.type
_entity_poly.pdbx_seq_one_letter_code
_entity_poly.pdbx_strand_id
1 'polypeptide(L)'
;MPPFSFQIDTQTGLWAVGALVLLLIFLRAFLRRRDDTAYRQRRAELSRTYDNVQMNREQVERLAARVIATSSTGEIVGFDVLRQIETVFTDGHPSPARAAQVLKALAAERGANAIINLAGVRQPNGRCAASGDAVIVRLAASEPGKPAGG
;
A
#
# COMPACT_ATOMS: atom_id res chain seq x y z
N MET A 1 21.67 -69.42 44.71
CA MET A 1 21.65 -68.11 44.03
C MET A 1 22.55 -68.19 42.80
N PRO A 2 22.02 -68.44 41.60
CA PRO A 2 22.79 -68.37 40.36
C PRO A 2 22.87 -66.94 39.81
N PRO A 3 23.97 -66.57 39.12
CA PRO A 3 24.13 -65.26 38.49
C PRO A 3 23.31 -65.17 37.20
N PHE A 4 22.48 -64.13 37.07
CA PHE A 4 21.81 -63.79 35.82
C PHE A 4 22.82 -63.20 34.84
N SER A 5 23.38 -64.05 33.97
CA SER A 5 24.15 -63.62 32.81
C SER A 5 23.19 -63.00 31.79
N PHE A 6 23.21 -61.67 31.65
CA PHE A 6 22.47 -60.95 30.62
C PHE A 6 23.18 -61.18 29.26
N GLN A 7 22.84 -62.28 28.60
CA GLN A 7 23.35 -62.62 27.28
C GLN A 7 22.58 -61.79 26.25
N ILE A 8 23.12 -60.61 25.93
CA ILE A 8 22.56 -59.76 24.87
C ILE A 8 22.90 -60.42 23.54
N ASP A 9 21.91 -61.07 22.92
CA ASP A 9 22.01 -61.59 21.56
C ASP A 9 22.45 -60.47 20.62
N THR A 10 23.65 -60.61 20.03
CA THR A 10 24.29 -59.61 19.16
C THR A 10 23.40 -59.22 17.96
N GLN A 11 22.48 -60.09 17.54
CA GLN A 11 21.46 -59.75 16.54
C GLN A 11 20.48 -58.68 17.03
N THR A 12 19.97 -58.78 18.26
CA THR A 12 18.99 -57.81 18.79
C THR A 12 19.59 -56.41 18.95
N GLY A 13 20.88 -56.33 19.30
CA GLY A 13 21.62 -55.05 19.35
C GLY A 13 21.75 -54.36 17.99
N LEU A 14 22.00 -55.12 16.92
CA LEU A 14 22.10 -54.58 15.56
C LEU A 14 20.77 -54.02 15.04
N TRP A 15 19.66 -54.73 15.29
CA TRP A 15 18.32 -54.24 14.92
C TRP A 15 17.91 -53.01 15.72
N ALA A 16 18.25 -52.95 17.02
CA ALA A 16 17.97 -51.80 17.86
C ALA A 16 18.72 -50.53 17.38
N VAL A 17 19.99 -50.66 17.01
CA VAL A 17 20.78 -49.56 16.44
C VAL A 17 20.22 -49.14 15.07
N GLY A 18 19.87 -50.10 14.21
CA GLY A 18 19.26 -49.81 12.90
C GLY A 18 17.93 -49.07 13.03
N ALA A 19 17.07 -49.51 13.96
CA ALA A 19 15.79 -48.87 14.25
C ALA A 19 15.96 -47.45 14.80
N LEU A 20 16.95 -47.24 15.69
CA LEU A 20 17.27 -45.92 16.24
C LEU A 20 17.73 -44.94 15.15
N VAL A 21 18.60 -45.39 14.24
CA VAL A 21 19.09 -44.57 13.12
C VAL A 21 17.95 -44.21 12.17
N LEU A 22 17.09 -45.16 11.82
CA LEU A 22 15.92 -44.92 10.99
C LEU A 22 14.95 -43.93 11.64
N LEU A 23 14.71 -44.07 12.95
CA LEU A 23 13.88 -43.16 13.73
C LEU A 23 14.45 -41.74 13.72
N LEU A 24 15.77 -41.57 13.90
CA LEU A 24 16.43 -40.27 13.87
C LEU A 24 16.35 -39.62 12.48
N ILE A 25 16.54 -40.39 11.41
CA ILE A 25 16.40 -39.90 10.03
C ILE A 25 14.96 -39.46 9.77
N PHE A 26 13.99 -40.29 10.17
CA PHE A 26 12.57 -39.98 10.02
C PHE A 26 12.18 -38.72 10.79
N LEU A 27 12.63 -38.61 12.04
CA LEU A 27 12.37 -37.45 12.90
C LEU A 27 12.99 -36.17 12.30
N ARG A 28 14.23 -36.25 11.79
CA ARG A 28 14.91 -35.13 11.13
C ARG A 28 14.20 -34.70 9.85
N ALA A 29 13.70 -35.64 9.05
CA ALA A 29 12.92 -35.36 7.85
C ALA A 29 11.55 -34.73 8.19
N PHE A 30 10.90 -35.20 9.25
CA PHE A 30 9.61 -34.69 9.71
C PHE A 30 9.71 -33.27 10.25
N LEU A 31 10.76 -32.98 11.03
CA LEU A 31 11.03 -31.64 11.54
C LEU A 31 11.35 -30.65 10.40
N ARG A 32 12.19 -31.03 9.43
CA ARG A 32 12.47 -30.19 8.25
C ARG A 32 11.22 -29.86 7.42
N ARG A 33 10.32 -30.84 7.24
CA ARG A 33 9.06 -30.61 6.50
C ARG A 33 8.12 -29.64 7.21
N ARG A 34 8.15 -29.56 8.55
CA ARG A 34 7.33 -28.60 9.30
C ARG A 34 7.79 -27.16 9.07
N ASP A 35 9.09 -26.91 9.05
CA ASP A 35 9.63 -25.56 8.85
C ASP A 35 9.23 -24.99 7.47
N ASP A 36 9.27 -25.81 6.42
CA ASP A 36 8.90 -25.40 5.06
C ASP A 36 7.45 -24.89 4.95
N THR A 37 6.54 -25.40 5.76
CA THR A 37 5.13 -24.96 5.73
C THR A 37 4.94 -23.57 6.35
N ALA A 38 5.66 -23.27 7.43
CA ALA A 38 5.62 -21.95 8.08
C ALA A 38 6.25 -20.86 7.19
N TYR A 39 7.34 -21.19 6.47
CA TYR A 39 7.94 -20.26 5.51
C TYR A 39 7.03 -19.94 4.32
N ARG A 40 6.28 -20.93 3.80
CA ARG A 40 5.31 -20.71 2.71
C ARG A 40 4.15 -19.80 3.14
N GLN A 41 3.64 -19.99 4.37
CA GLN A 41 2.56 -19.16 4.90
C GLN A 41 3.00 -17.71 5.07
N ARG A 42 4.16 -17.46 5.70
CA ARG A 42 4.71 -16.10 5.86
C ARG A 42 4.95 -15.39 4.53
N ARG A 43 5.42 -16.11 3.51
CA ARG A 43 5.63 -15.55 2.17
C ARG A 43 4.32 -15.17 1.48
N ALA A 44 3.27 -15.98 1.66
CA ALA A 44 1.95 -15.69 1.13
C ALA A 44 1.27 -14.49 1.83
N GLU A 45 1.50 -14.33 3.13
CA GLU A 45 1.02 -13.15 3.88
C GLU A 45 1.73 -11.86 3.43
N LEU A 46 3.05 -11.93 3.26
CA LEU A 46 3.84 -10.82 2.72
C LEU A 46 3.36 -10.43 1.32
N SER A 47 3.18 -11.40 0.41
CA SER A 47 2.73 -11.12 -0.95
C SER A 47 1.34 -10.46 -0.96
N ARG A 48 0.38 -10.98 -0.19
CA ARG A 48 -0.95 -10.36 -0.04
C ARG A 48 -0.86 -8.91 0.44
N THR A 49 0.04 -8.63 1.37
CA THR A 49 0.23 -7.26 1.87
C THR A 49 0.77 -6.35 0.78
N TYR A 50 1.78 -6.80 0.03
CA TYR A 50 2.30 -6.06 -1.12
C TYR A 50 1.24 -5.81 -2.19
N ASP A 51 0.45 -6.83 -2.53
CA ASP A 51 -0.61 -6.74 -3.53
C ASP A 51 -1.67 -5.72 -3.12
N ASN A 52 -2.11 -5.74 -1.86
CA ASN A 52 -3.05 -4.75 -1.33
C ASN A 52 -2.50 -3.32 -1.38
N VAL A 53 -1.21 -3.13 -1.06
CA VAL A 53 -0.57 -1.81 -1.15
C VAL A 53 -0.48 -1.34 -2.60
N GLN A 54 -0.20 -2.23 -3.55
CA GLN A 54 -0.17 -1.88 -4.97
C GLN A 54 -1.56 -1.52 -5.49
N MET A 55 -2.58 -2.32 -5.18
CA MET A 55 -3.97 -2.02 -5.58
C MET A 55 -4.43 -0.66 -5.05
N ASN A 56 -4.14 -0.35 -3.78
CA ASN A 56 -4.48 0.96 -3.22
C ASN A 56 -3.74 2.11 -3.91
N ARG A 57 -2.48 1.90 -4.32
CA ARG A 57 -1.73 2.92 -5.07
C ARG A 57 -2.37 3.18 -6.43
N GLU A 58 -2.70 2.13 -7.16
CA GLU A 58 -3.37 2.25 -8.46
C GLU A 58 -4.72 2.94 -8.34
N GLN A 59 -5.51 2.63 -7.32
CA GLN A 59 -6.80 3.28 -7.10
C GLN A 59 -6.64 4.78 -6.87
N VAL A 60 -5.71 5.18 -5.98
CA VAL A 60 -5.41 6.60 -5.73
C VAL A 60 -4.94 7.29 -7.01
N GLU A 61 -4.10 6.64 -7.81
CA GLU A 61 -3.62 7.19 -9.07
C GLU A 61 -4.74 7.38 -10.10
N ARG A 62 -5.62 6.38 -10.27
CA ARG A 62 -6.78 6.44 -11.15
C ARG A 62 -7.77 7.54 -10.74
N LEU A 63 -8.00 7.71 -9.44
CA LEU A 63 -8.88 8.76 -8.92
C LEU A 63 -8.23 10.14 -9.08
N ALA A 64 -6.95 10.27 -8.75
CA ALA A 64 -6.22 11.53 -8.92
C ALA A 64 -6.18 11.99 -10.38
N ALA A 65 -6.15 11.05 -11.35
CA ALA A 65 -6.18 11.36 -12.78
C ALA A 65 -7.52 11.97 -13.25
N ARG A 66 -8.61 11.86 -12.48
CA ARG A 66 -9.88 12.52 -12.78
C ARG A 66 -9.85 14.03 -12.51
N VAL A 67 -8.88 14.49 -11.71
CA VAL A 67 -8.67 15.92 -11.46
C VAL A 67 -7.89 16.51 -12.63
N ILE A 68 -8.58 17.29 -13.47
CA ILE A 68 -8.06 17.85 -14.72
C ILE A 68 -7.21 19.10 -14.50
N ALA A 69 -7.43 19.82 -13.40
CA ALA A 69 -6.72 21.06 -13.11
C ALA A 69 -6.49 21.26 -11.61
N THR A 70 -5.35 21.85 -11.27
CA THR A 70 -5.04 22.28 -9.90
C THR A 70 -4.41 23.66 -9.91
N SER A 71 -4.89 24.54 -9.05
CA SER A 71 -4.31 25.87 -8.83
C SER A 71 -4.01 26.11 -7.36
N SER A 72 -2.94 26.85 -7.10
CA SER A 72 -2.62 27.38 -5.77
C SER A 72 -3.44 28.62 -5.42
N THR A 73 -4.12 29.23 -6.39
CA THR A 73 -5.01 30.38 -6.21
C THR A 73 -6.48 29.95 -6.33
N GLY A 74 -7.41 30.89 -6.10
CA GLY A 74 -8.84 30.66 -6.23
C GLY A 74 -9.35 30.52 -7.66
N GLU A 75 -8.49 30.71 -8.66
CA GLU A 75 -8.84 30.69 -10.08
C GLU A 75 -7.95 29.72 -10.85
N ILE A 76 -8.48 29.17 -11.94
CA ILE A 76 -7.77 28.25 -12.83
C ILE A 76 -7.80 28.84 -14.24
N VAL A 77 -6.62 29.16 -14.77
CA VAL A 77 -6.50 29.75 -16.11
C VAL A 77 -7.08 28.81 -17.17
N GLY A 78 -7.99 29.34 -17.99
CA GLY A 78 -8.67 28.58 -19.05
C GLY A 78 -9.88 27.76 -18.57
N PHE A 79 -10.29 27.92 -17.31
CA PHE A 79 -11.42 27.19 -16.74
C PHE A 79 -12.35 28.12 -15.94
N ASP A 80 -13.66 27.94 -16.11
CA ASP A 80 -14.67 28.58 -15.28
C ASP A 80 -15.06 27.66 -14.13
N VAL A 81 -15.05 28.18 -12.91
CA VAL A 81 -15.51 27.47 -11.71
C VAL A 81 -17.04 27.48 -11.67
N LEU A 82 -17.64 26.30 -11.85
CA LEU A 82 -19.10 26.14 -11.83
C LEU A 82 -19.64 26.07 -10.41
N ARG A 83 -18.94 25.33 -9.53
CA ARG A 83 -19.40 25.07 -8.17
C ARG A 83 -18.24 24.60 -7.29
N GLN A 84 -18.21 25.09 -6.05
CA GLN A 84 -17.41 24.53 -4.98
C GLN A 84 -18.18 23.42 -4.24
N ILE A 85 -17.52 22.28 -4.03
CA ILE A 85 -18.10 21.12 -3.34
C ILE A 85 -17.78 21.21 -1.85
N GLU A 86 -16.50 21.06 -1.50
CA GLU A 86 -16.02 21.08 -0.12
C GLU A 86 -14.52 21.36 -0.06
N THR A 87 -14.03 21.77 1.11
CA THR A 87 -12.59 21.83 1.38
C THR A 87 -12.09 20.44 1.75
N VAL A 88 -11.08 19.96 1.03
CA VAL A 88 -10.43 18.67 1.26
C VAL A 88 -9.08 18.88 1.94
N PHE A 89 -8.71 17.94 2.82
CA PHE A 89 -7.46 17.98 3.58
C PHE A 89 -6.88 16.57 3.73
N THR A 90 -5.56 16.44 3.63
CA THR A 90 -4.84 15.20 3.91
C THR A 90 -3.57 15.47 4.71
N ASP A 91 -3.18 14.52 5.55
CA ASP A 91 -1.99 14.61 6.40
C ASP A 91 -1.20 13.29 6.47
N GLY A 92 -0.07 13.32 7.18
CA GLY A 92 0.71 12.11 7.48
C GLY A 92 1.50 11.54 6.30
N HIS A 93 1.62 12.24 5.17
CA HIS A 93 2.28 11.70 3.99
C HIS A 93 3.81 11.89 4.02
N PRO A 94 4.59 10.99 3.39
CA PRO A 94 6.05 11.06 3.39
C PRO A 94 6.62 12.16 2.47
N SER A 95 5.84 12.62 1.49
CA SER A 95 6.27 13.64 0.52
C SER A 95 5.12 14.57 0.13
N PRO A 96 5.41 15.82 -0.28
CA PRO A 96 4.38 16.76 -0.71
C PRO A 96 3.68 16.29 -1.99
N ALA A 97 4.42 15.64 -2.90
CA ALA A 97 3.84 15.05 -4.12
C ALA A 97 2.81 13.97 -3.79
N ARG A 98 3.08 13.11 -2.79
CA ARG A 98 2.12 12.09 -2.37
C ARG A 98 0.91 12.70 -1.68
N ALA A 99 1.11 13.74 -0.85
CA ALA A 99 0.02 14.47 -0.23
C ALA A 99 -0.92 15.07 -1.28
N ALA A 100 -0.36 15.76 -2.29
CA ALA A 100 -1.13 16.31 -3.40
C ALA A 100 -1.87 15.23 -4.20
N GLN A 101 -1.26 14.07 -4.44
CA GLN A 101 -1.90 12.97 -5.17
C GLN A 101 -3.08 12.37 -4.40
N VAL A 102 -2.94 12.17 -3.08
CA VAL A 102 -4.03 11.67 -2.24
C VAL A 102 -5.14 12.72 -2.12
N LEU A 103 -4.79 14.00 -2.01
CA LEU A 103 -5.76 15.10 -2.02
C LEU A 103 -6.57 15.12 -3.33
N LYS A 104 -5.92 14.93 -4.48
CA LYS A 104 -6.59 14.80 -5.79
C LYS A 104 -7.55 13.61 -5.82
N ALA A 105 -7.13 12.46 -5.31
CA ALA A 105 -7.99 11.29 -5.24
C ALA A 105 -9.24 11.55 -4.37
N LEU A 106 -9.06 12.16 -3.19
CA LEU A 106 -10.18 12.52 -2.31
C LEU A 106 -11.12 13.53 -2.96
N ALA A 107 -10.60 14.57 -3.63
CA ALA A 107 -11.44 15.51 -4.37
C ALA A 107 -12.26 14.81 -5.45
N ALA A 108 -11.65 13.87 -6.20
CA ALA A 108 -12.34 13.08 -7.22
C ALA A 108 -13.39 12.13 -6.65
N GLU A 109 -13.15 11.54 -5.47
CA GLU A 109 -14.16 10.73 -4.76
C GLU A 109 -15.40 11.57 -4.38
N ARG A 110 -15.19 12.86 -4.09
CA ARG A 110 -16.26 13.83 -3.80
C ARG A 110 -16.96 14.37 -5.04
N GLY A 111 -16.54 13.93 -6.23
CA GLY A 111 -17.11 14.34 -7.51
C GLY A 111 -16.55 15.66 -8.06
N ALA A 112 -15.46 16.18 -7.49
CA ALA A 112 -14.76 17.33 -8.07
C ALA A 112 -13.88 16.89 -9.24
N ASN A 113 -13.68 17.80 -10.19
CA ASN A 113 -12.74 17.62 -11.29
C ASN A 113 -11.56 18.60 -11.23
N ALA A 114 -11.55 19.55 -10.28
CA ALA A 114 -10.43 20.45 -10.06
C ALA A 114 -10.26 20.80 -8.58
N ILE A 115 -9.06 21.31 -8.24
CA ILE A 115 -8.74 21.81 -6.90
C ILE A 115 -8.20 23.23 -7.03
N ILE A 116 -8.73 24.16 -6.23
CA ILE A 116 -8.23 25.52 -6.08
C ILE A 116 -7.69 25.74 -4.66
N ASN A 117 -6.97 26.84 -4.44
CA ASN A 117 -6.35 27.15 -3.16
C ASN A 117 -5.46 26.00 -2.62
N LEU A 118 -4.78 25.30 -3.52
CA LEU A 118 -3.93 24.18 -3.16
C LEU A 118 -2.75 24.68 -2.32
N ALA A 119 -2.69 24.24 -1.06
CA ALA A 119 -1.60 24.52 -0.15
C ALA A 119 -0.98 23.22 0.34
N GLY A 120 0.36 23.17 0.35
CA GLY A 120 1.12 22.07 0.93
C GLY A 120 1.91 22.56 2.14
N VAL A 121 1.79 21.88 3.27
CA VAL A 121 2.49 22.24 4.51
C VAL A 121 3.34 21.06 4.97
N ARG A 122 4.62 21.33 5.25
CA ARG A 122 5.51 20.35 5.90
C ARG A 122 5.37 20.48 7.41
N GLN A 123 4.96 19.40 8.06
CA GLN A 123 4.75 19.35 9.50
C GLN A 123 6.07 19.13 10.26
N PRO A 124 6.13 19.51 11.56
CA PRO A 124 7.33 19.34 12.40
C PRO A 124 7.78 17.87 12.57
N ASN A 125 6.84 16.92 12.43
CA ASN A 125 7.10 15.48 12.46
C ASN A 125 7.76 14.94 11.16
N GLY A 126 8.15 15.81 10.23
CA GLY A 126 8.73 15.46 8.94
C GLY A 126 7.72 14.97 7.89
N ARG A 127 6.42 14.87 8.24
CA ARG A 127 5.34 14.52 7.31
C ARG A 127 4.86 15.75 6.55
N CYS A 128 4.14 15.49 5.45
CA CYS A 128 3.55 16.51 4.60
C CYS A 128 2.03 16.39 4.66
N ALA A 129 1.37 17.54 4.72
CA ALA A 129 -0.06 17.70 4.60
C ALA A 129 -0.37 18.55 3.36
N ALA A 130 -1.56 18.36 2.79
CA ALA A 130 -2.07 19.17 1.70
C ALA A 130 -3.53 19.52 1.95
N SER A 131 -3.93 20.72 1.53
CA SER A 131 -5.30 21.22 1.64
C SER A 131 -5.69 21.93 0.35
N GLY A 132 -6.99 21.96 0.04
CA GLY A 132 -7.51 22.77 -1.04
C GLY A 132 -9.02 22.64 -1.16
N ASP A 133 -9.61 23.48 -1.99
CA ASP A 133 -11.04 23.47 -2.24
C ASP A 133 -11.35 22.64 -3.48
N ALA A 134 -12.18 21.60 -3.30
CA ALA A 134 -12.62 20.73 -4.38
C ALA A 134 -13.74 21.42 -5.15
N VAL A 135 -13.53 21.63 -6.45
CA VAL A 135 -14.44 22.38 -7.32
C VAL A 135 -14.75 21.61 -8.61
N ILE A 136 -15.90 21.96 -9.21
CA ILE A 136 -16.26 21.55 -10.55
C ILE A 136 -15.96 22.70 -11.50
N VAL A 137 -15.14 22.45 -12.51
CA VAL A 137 -14.79 23.40 -13.56
C VAL A 137 -15.20 22.91 -14.94
N ARG A 138 -15.37 23.87 -15.86
CA ARG A 138 -15.50 23.66 -17.30
C ARG A 138 -14.46 24.48 -18.03
N LEU A 139 -14.10 24.11 -19.27
CA LEU A 139 -13.28 24.99 -20.10
C LEU A 139 -13.99 26.34 -20.24
N ALA A 140 -13.24 27.41 -19.96
CA ALA A 140 -13.67 28.76 -20.25
C ALA A 140 -13.74 28.87 -21.77
N ALA A 141 -14.92 29.20 -22.30
CA ALA A 141 -15.02 29.51 -23.71
C ALA A 141 -14.14 30.74 -23.95
N SER A 142 -13.11 30.63 -24.79
CA SER A 142 -12.42 31.81 -25.27
C SER A 142 -13.45 32.64 -26.03
N GLU A 143 -13.96 33.72 -25.44
CA GLU A 143 -14.75 34.68 -26.22
C GLU A 143 -13.83 35.24 -27.31
N PRO A 144 -14.04 34.92 -28.59
CA PRO A 144 -13.28 35.51 -29.67
C PRO A 144 -13.92 36.86 -29.97
N GLY A 145 -13.64 37.89 -29.17
CA GLY A 145 -14.17 39.21 -29.49
C GLY A 145 -14.30 40.27 -28.40
N LYS A 146 -13.36 40.39 -27.46
CA LYS A 146 -13.23 41.66 -26.71
C LYS A 146 -12.02 42.44 -27.25
N PRO A 147 -12.22 43.49 -28.07
CA PRO A 147 -11.13 44.39 -28.40
C PRO A 147 -10.64 45.07 -27.12
N ALA A 148 -9.33 45.06 -26.92
CA ALA A 148 -8.67 45.94 -25.99
C ALA A 148 -8.91 47.39 -26.44
N GLY A 149 -9.94 48.02 -25.89
CA GLY A 149 -10.06 49.48 -25.84
C GLY A 149 -9.63 49.93 -24.44
N GLY A 150 -8.87 50.99 -24.25
CA GLY A 150 -8.26 51.98 -25.14
C GLY A 150 -7.45 52.92 -24.24
#